data_AF-A0A850F6L1-F1
#
_entry.id   AF-A0A850F6L1-F1
#
_cell.length_a   1.000
_cell.length_b   1.000
_cell.length_c   1.000
_cell.angle_alpha   90.00
_cell.angle_beta   90.00
_cell.angle_gamma   90.00
#
_symmetry.space_group_name_H-M   'P 1'
#
loop_
_entity.id
_entity.type
_entity.pdbx_description
1 polymer ?
#
loop_
_entity_poly.entity_id
_entity_poly.type
_entity_poly.pdbx_seq_one_letter_code
_entity_poly.pdbx_strand_id
1 'polypeptide(L)'
;MREIPRKSDLIKKIQSLLSGFEDRKAVSDWAFDIYNDDSLRISDPVISNYLEILGAVDLPSSDRNYLYTEEDFKEWIIELNRS
;
A
#
# COMPACT_ATOMS: atom_id res chain seq x y z
N MET A 1 0.85 0.66 21.48
CA MET A 1 -0.26 1.01 20.58
C MET A 1 0.36 1.19 19.21
N ARG A 2 -0.09 0.45 18.19
CA ARG A 2 0.37 0.72 16.81
C ARG A 2 -0.16 2.09 16.40
N GLU A 3 0.63 2.83 15.63
CA GLU A 3 0.19 4.13 15.08
C GLU A 3 -0.42 3.91 13.70
N ILE A 4 -1.51 4.65 13.42
CA ILE A 4 -2.12 4.65 12.08
C ILE A 4 -1.12 5.31 11.11
N PRO A 5 -0.78 4.67 9.99
CA PRO A 5 0.16 5.23 9.03
C PRO A 5 -0.39 6.53 8.44
N ARG A 6 0.53 7.45 8.15
CA ARG A 6 0.22 8.69 7.44
C ARG A 6 0.44 8.49 5.94
N LYS A 7 -0.03 9.44 5.13
CA LYS A 7 0.23 9.46 3.68
C LYS A 7 1.72 9.33 3.36
N SER A 8 2.59 9.96 4.16
CA SER A 8 4.05 9.84 4.01
C SER A 8 4.57 8.41 4.18
N ASP A 9 3.92 7.59 5.01
CA ASP A 9 4.35 6.20 5.25
C ASP A 9 3.91 5.30 4.09
N LEU A 10 2.71 5.54 3.55
CA LEU A 10 2.24 4.89 2.32
C LEU A 10 3.17 5.21 1.14
N ILE A 11 3.52 6.48 0.95
CA ILE A 11 4.45 6.92 -0.11
C ILE A 11 5.80 6.21 0.05
N LYS A 12 6.35 6.15 1.27
CA LYS A 12 7.63 5.45 1.54
C LYS A 12 7.56 3.97 1.20
N LYS A 13 6.43 3.31 1.50
CA LYS A 13 6.23 1.89 1.16
C LYS A 13 6.17 1.68 -0.36
N ILE A 14 5.45 2.53 -1.08
CA ILE A 14 5.38 2.47 -2.55
C ILE A 14 6.76 2.75 -3.17
N GLN A 15 7.52 3.72 -2.65
CA GLN A 15 8.90 3.99 -3.07
C GLN A 15 9.85 2.81 -2.80
N SER A 16 9.64 2.08 -1.71
CA SER A 16 10.44 0.90 -1.37
C SER A 16 10.16 -0.26 -2.32
N LEU A 17 8.89 -0.43 -2.76
CA LEU A 17 8.54 -1.36 -3.86
C LEU A 17 9.22 -0.97 -5.16
N LEU A 18 9.14 0.29 -5.56
CA LEU A 18 9.72 0.78 -6.81
C LEU A 18 11.25 0.67 -6.85
N SER A 19 11.92 0.79 -5.71
CA SER A 19 13.37 0.63 -5.62
C SER A 19 13.83 -0.83 -5.46
N GLY A 20 12.90 -1.77 -5.29
CA GLY A 20 13.19 -3.17 -4.99
C GLY A 20 13.79 -3.40 -3.60
N PHE A 21 13.72 -2.40 -2.71
CA PHE A 21 14.19 -2.52 -1.33
C PHE A 21 13.24 -3.39 -0.49
N GLU A 22 11.93 -3.29 -0.75
CA GLU A 22 10.93 -4.20 -0.22
C GLU A 22 10.26 -4.96 -1.37
N ASP A 23 9.96 -6.24 -1.15
CA ASP A 23 9.18 -7.03 -2.09
C ASP A 23 7.67 -6.83 -1.88
N ARG A 24 6.88 -7.27 -2.87
CA ARG A 24 5.42 -7.12 -2.89
C ARG A 24 4.76 -7.82 -1.70
N LYS A 25 5.23 -9.03 -1.37
CA LYS A 25 4.71 -9.80 -0.25
C LYS A 25 4.90 -9.07 1.08
N ALA A 26 6.09 -8.51 1.33
CA ALA A 26 6.38 -7.78 2.56
C ALA A 26 5.49 -6.54 2.71
N VAL A 27 5.25 -5.79 1.63
CA VAL A 27 4.35 -4.63 1.66
C VAL A 27 2.88 -5.05 1.80
N SER A 28 2.49 -6.13 1.13
CA SER A 28 1.15 -6.73 1.23
C SER A 28 0.85 -7.16 2.66
N ASP A 29 1.76 -7.92 3.28
CA ASP A 29 1.64 -8.37 4.67
C ASP A 29 1.58 -7.17 5.63
N TRP A 30 2.43 -6.15 5.43
CA TRP A 30 2.41 -4.93 6.24
C TRP A 30 1.07 -4.18 6.17
N ALA A 31 0.51 -4.02 4.97
CA ALA A 31 -0.74 -3.31 4.78
C ALA A 31 -1.93 -4.10 5.35
N PHE A 32 -1.95 -5.41 5.12
CA PHE A 32 -2.97 -6.32 5.62
C PHE A 32 -2.97 -6.41 7.15
N ASP A 33 -1.79 -6.44 7.77
CA ASP A 33 -1.60 -6.41 9.23
C ASP A 33 -2.22 -5.17 9.88
N ILE A 34 -2.19 -4.02 9.19
CA ILE A 34 -2.74 -2.76 9.69
C ILE A 34 -4.24 -2.70 9.41
N TYR A 35 -4.66 -3.09 8.20
CA TYR A 35 -6.06 -3.04 7.79
C TYR A 35 -6.95 -3.95 8.63
N ASN A 36 -6.47 -5.12 9.04
CA ASN A 36 -7.21 -6.07 9.88
C ASN A 36 -7.00 -5.88 11.39
N ASP A 37 -6.26 -4.86 11.81
CA ASP A 37 -6.10 -4.56 13.23
C ASP A 37 -7.33 -3.79 13.73
N ASP A 38 -8.31 -4.52 14.30
CA ASP A 38 -9.55 -3.95 14.85
C ASP A 38 -9.32 -2.88 15.94
N SER A 39 -8.12 -2.82 16.53
CA SER A 39 -7.77 -1.77 17.49
C SER A 39 -7.45 -0.43 16.83
N LEU A 40 -7.08 -0.44 15.54
CA LEU A 40 -6.79 0.75 14.73
C LEU A 40 -8.07 1.24 14.04
N ARG A 41 -8.62 2.34 14.54
CA ARG A 41 -9.75 3.00 13.88
C ARG A 41 -9.26 3.92 12.77
N ILE A 42 -9.05 3.37 11.58
CA ILE A 42 -8.67 4.14 10.39
C ILE A 42 -9.87 4.94 9.90
N SER A 43 -9.94 6.23 10.26
CA SER A 43 -11.03 7.13 9.87
C SER A 43 -10.77 7.86 8.55
N ASP A 44 -9.52 7.93 8.12
CA ASP A 44 -9.15 8.60 6.87
C ASP A 44 -9.42 7.64 5.70
N PRO A 45 -10.38 7.95 4.80
CA PRO A 45 -10.72 7.08 3.69
C PRO A 45 -9.58 6.91 2.69
N VAL A 46 -8.69 7.91 2.55
CA VAL A 46 -7.51 7.80 1.68
C VAL A 46 -6.56 6.76 2.26
N ILE A 47 -6.27 6.84 3.56
CA ILE A 47 -5.40 5.86 4.21
C ILE A 47 -5.99 4.46 4.14
N SER A 48 -7.29 4.31 4.42
CA SER A 48 -7.99 3.02 4.35
C SER A 48 -7.94 2.40 2.96
N ASN A 49 -8.26 3.18 1.91
CA ASN A 49 -8.23 2.71 0.53
C ASN A 49 -6.82 2.29 0.10
N TYR A 50 -5.81 3.07 0.48
CA TYR A 50 -4.43 2.75 0.13
C TYR A 50 -3.90 1.53 0.88
N LEU A 51 -4.32 1.28 2.12
CA LEU A 51 -3.99 0.04 2.82
C LEU A 51 -4.63 -1.18 2.17
N GLU A 52 -5.87 -1.07 1.68
CA GLU A 52 -6.55 -2.15 0.97
C GLU A 52 -5.82 -2.53 -0.31
N ILE A 53 -5.52 -1.56 -1.19
CA ILE A 53 -4.82 -1.85 -2.45
C ILE A 53 -3.37 -2.28 -2.22
N LEU A 54 -2.68 -1.73 -1.20
CA LEU A 54 -1.34 -2.17 -0.83
C LEU A 54 -1.35 -3.60 -0.30
N GLY A 55 -2.42 -4.01 0.40
CA GLY A 55 -2.64 -5.40 0.82
C GLY A 55 -2.91 -6.37 -0.35
N ALA A 56 -3.03 -5.86 -1.57
CA ALA A 56 -3.28 -6.64 -2.77
C ALA A 56 -2.11 -6.59 -3.79
N VAL A 57 -0.99 -5.93 -3.48
CA VAL A 57 0.14 -5.77 -4.41
C VAL A 57 0.87 -7.07 -4.76
N ASP A 58 0.71 -8.10 -3.93
CA ASP A 58 1.26 -9.44 -4.16
C ASP A 58 0.29 -10.37 -4.92
N LEU A 59 -0.94 -9.91 -5.21
CA LEU A 59 -1.91 -10.74 -5.92
C LEU A 59 -1.55 -10.89 -7.40
N PRO A 60 -1.60 -12.12 -7.95
CA PRO A 60 -1.36 -12.36 -9.37
C PRO A 60 -2.52 -11.83 -10.22
N SER A 61 -2.21 -11.43 -11.46
CA SER A 61 -3.23 -11.19 -12.49
C SER A 61 -3.47 -12.45 -13.31
N SER A 62 -4.55 -12.49 -14.08
CA SER A 62 -4.80 -13.59 -15.03
C SER A 62 -3.86 -13.59 -16.24
N ASP A 63 -3.35 -12.40 -16.61
CA ASP A 63 -2.57 -12.15 -17.82
C ASP A 63 -1.12 -11.68 -17.54
N ARG A 64 -0.80 -11.40 -16.27
CA ARG A 64 0.45 -10.81 -15.82
C ARG A 64 0.85 -11.37 -14.45
N ASN A 65 2.12 -11.22 -14.09
CA ASN A 65 2.64 -11.73 -12.81
C ASN A 65 1.94 -11.10 -11.59
N TYR A 66 1.52 -9.84 -11.69
CA TYR A 66 0.86 -9.12 -10.60
C TYR A 66 -0.28 -8.25 -11.14
N LEU A 67 -1.29 -8.02 -10.28
CA LEU A 67 -2.43 -7.14 -10.56
C LEU A 67 -1.99 -5.69 -10.84
N TYR A 68 -1.09 -5.18 -10.00
CA TYR A 68 -0.58 -3.81 -10.07
C TYR A 68 0.84 -3.76 -10.59
N THR A 69 1.14 -2.77 -11.41
CA THR A 69 2.42 -2.53 -12.08
C THR A 69 3.18 -1.36 -11.44
N GLU A 70 4.42 -1.14 -11.88
CA GLU A 70 5.18 0.03 -11.46
C GLU A 70 4.56 1.36 -11.95
N GLU A 71 3.76 1.35 -13.01
CA GLU A 71 3.05 2.54 -13.48
C GLU A 71 1.97 2.94 -12.46
N ASP A 72 1.17 1.97 -12.00
CA ASP A 72 0.18 2.18 -10.94
C ASP A 72 0.84 2.78 -9.68
N PHE A 73 1.99 2.24 -9.27
CA PHE A 73 2.74 2.73 -8.11
C PHE A 73 3.18 4.20 -8.26
N LYS A 74 3.58 4.62 -9.46
CA LYS A 74 3.95 6.02 -9.72
C LYS A 74 2.73 6.94 -9.67
N GLU A 75 1.61 6.51 -10.24
CA GLU A 75 0.34 7.25 -10.20
C GLU A 75 -0.15 7.45 -8.76
N TRP A 76 -0.10 6.40 -7.95
CA TRP A 76 -0.46 6.42 -6.54
C TRP A 76 0.35 7.42 -5.72
N ILE A 77 1.66 7.52 -5.95
CA ILE A 77 2.50 8.54 -5.30
C ILE A 77 2.03 9.95 -5.70
N ILE A 78 1.64 10.17 -6.95
CA ILE A 78 1.15 11.47 -7.43
C ILE A 78 -0.19 11.82 -6.75
N GLU A 79 -1.12 10.87 -6.66
CA GLU A 79 -2.42 11.05 -6.01
C GLU A 79 -2.28 11.33 -4.50
N LEU A 80 -1.44 10.57 -3.80
CA LEU A 80 -1.19 10.76 -2.37
C LEU A 80 -0.58 12.13 -2.06
N ASN A 81 0.19 12.72 -2.97
CA ASN A 81 0.74 14.06 -2.83
C ASN A 81 -0.24 15.19 -3.17
N ARG A 82 -1.32 14.90 -3.93
CA ARG A 82 -2.33 15.89 -4.34
C ARG A 82 -3.54 15.97 -3.39
N SER A 83 -3.78 14.91 -2.63
CA SER A 83 -4.95 14.73 -1.77
C SER A 83 -4.81 15.31 -0.37
#